data_AF-A0A427A4X4-F1
#
_entry.id   AF-A0A427A4X4-F1
#
_cell.length_a   1.000
_cell.length_b   1.000
_cell.length_c   1.000
_cell.angle_alpha   90.00
_cell.angle_beta   90.00
_cell.angle_gamma   90.00
#
_symmetry.space_group_name_H-M   'P 1'
#
loop_
_entity.id
_entity.type
_entity.pdbx_description
1 polymer ?
#
loop_
_entity_poly.entity_id
_entity_poly.type
_entity_poly.pdbx_seq_one_letter_code
_entity_poly.pdbx_strand_id
1 'polypeptide(L)'
;MEESGKKQQHFILVHGICQGAWCWYKLVTLLRSAGHSVTAVDLGATGVNPQRLDELHSMDDYARPLFRAIASLPPHQKPVLVGHSFGGASVSLAMEKFPDKFSVAVFVTAVMPSTAVPMAALVDKFFKEHTPEAYLDSKVTIGADPQNPWSRIEFGPEYMAKRLYQLSPAEVCVHTRCSTKTPDFEFSPPLSCVLLIFPGPDAGDAAGEARELVLGRSATRWDRHGGEVRVG
;
A
#
# COMPACT_ATOMS: atom_id res chain seq x y z
N MET A 1 45.25 8.11 -4.71
CA MET A 1 44.10 7.78 -3.86
C MET A 1 43.19 6.90 -4.69
N GLU A 2 43.19 5.60 -4.44
CA GLU A 2 42.21 4.69 -5.05
C GLU A 2 40.85 4.97 -4.44
N GLU A 3 39.94 5.50 -5.24
CA GLU A 3 38.52 5.53 -4.91
C GLU A 3 38.07 4.06 -4.90
N SER A 4 37.89 3.48 -3.71
CA SER A 4 37.28 2.16 -3.53
C SER A 4 36.05 2.08 -4.44
N GLY A 5 36.13 1.26 -5.49
CA GLY A 5 35.11 1.21 -6.53
C GLY A 5 33.75 0.90 -5.91
N LYS A 6 32.90 1.92 -5.79
CA LYS A 6 31.56 1.78 -5.20
C LYS A 6 30.79 0.76 -6.03
N LYS A 7 30.55 -0.41 -5.46
CA LYS A 7 29.81 -1.48 -6.13
C LYS A 7 28.41 -0.97 -6.50
N GLN A 8 28.11 -0.96 -7.79
CA GLN A 8 26.78 -0.64 -8.28
C GLN A 8 25.80 -1.71 -7.79
N GLN A 9 24.71 -1.27 -7.16
CA GLN A 9 23.66 -2.11 -6.60
C GLN A 9 22.35 -1.76 -7.30
N HIS A 10 21.41 -2.71 -7.34
CA HIS A 10 20.05 -2.48 -7.82
C HIS A 10 19.09 -2.51 -6.64
N PHE A 11 18.30 -1.46 -6.46
CA PHE A 11 17.25 -1.37 -5.45
C PHE A 11 15.88 -1.59 -6.08
N ILE A 12 15.05 -2.42 -5.43
CA ILE A 12 13.62 -2.51 -5.73
C ILE A 12 12.86 -1.91 -4.54
N LEU A 13 12.08 -0.86 -4.81
CA LEU A 13 11.36 -0.10 -3.80
C LEU A 13 9.86 -0.41 -3.86
N VAL A 14 9.30 -0.82 -2.74
CA VAL A 14 7.91 -1.26 -2.57
C VAL A 14 7.20 -0.33 -1.59
N HIS A 15 6.16 0.36 -2.08
CA HIS A 15 5.41 1.35 -1.30
C HIS A 15 4.45 0.71 -0.28
N GLY A 16 3.93 1.53 0.63
CA GLY A 16 2.89 1.15 1.59
C GLY A 16 1.48 1.29 1.01
N ILE A 17 0.47 1.13 1.85
CA ILE A 17 -0.92 1.35 1.46
C ILE A 17 -1.18 2.82 1.09
N CYS A 18 -2.13 3.06 0.18
CA CYS A 18 -2.53 4.39 -0.32
C CYS A 18 -1.38 5.20 -0.93
N GLN A 19 -0.32 4.51 -1.36
CA GLN A 19 0.84 5.08 -2.01
C GLN A 19 1.06 4.37 -3.34
N GLY A 20 2.01 4.89 -4.12
CA GLY A 20 2.55 4.25 -5.31
C GLY A 20 4.06 4.47 -5.35
N ALA A 21 4.70 4.03 -6.43
CA ALA A 21 6.12 4.24 -6.72
C ALA A 21 6.55 5.70 -6.58
N TRP A 22 5.64 6.64 -6.83
CA TRP A 22 5.84 8.09 -6.67
C TRP A 22 6.32 8.50 -5.27
N CYS A 23 5.99 7.76 -4.20
CA CYS A 23 6.40 8.13 -2.84
C CYS A 23 7.92 8.05 -2.65
N TRP A 24 8.61 7.31 -3.52
CA TRP A 24 10.05 7.11 -3.49
C TRP A 24 10.85 8.12 -4.30
N TYR A 25 10.23 9.13 -4.93
CA TYR A 25 10.90 9.99 -5.92
C TYR A 25 12.23 10.59 -5.42
N LYS A 26 12.28 11.08 -4.17
CA LYS A 26 13.52 11.62 -3.57
C LYS A 26 14.60 10.55 -3.44
N LEU A 27 14.23 9.37 -2.91
CA LEU A 27 15.18 8.28 -2.70
C LEU A 27 15.69 7.73 -4.04
N VAL A 28 14.81 7.58 -5.02
CA VAL A 28 15.18 7.18 -6.39
C VAL A 28 16.22 8.13 -6.96
N THR A 29 16.00 9.45 -6.85
CA THR A 29 16.96 10.46 -7.32
C THR A 29 18.30 10.36 -6.61
N LEU A 30 18.31 10.23 -5.29
CA LEU A 30 19.54 10.12 -4.49
C LEU A 30 20.34 8.86 -4.82
N LEU A 31 19.68 7.70 -4.89
CA LEU A 31 20.32 6.42 -5.20
C LEU A 31 20.88 6.40 -6.62
N ARG A 32 20.13 6.92 -7.61
CA ARG A 32 20.61 7.04 -8.99
C ARG A 32 21.80 7.99 -9.11
N SER A 33 21.77 9.13 -8.40
CA SER A 33 22.88 10.08 -8.36
C SER A 33 24.14 9.48 -7.72
N ALA A 34 23.98 8.52 -6.81
CA ALA A 34 25.07 7.73 -6.23
C ALA A 34 25.57 6.58 -7.14
N GLY A 35 25.02 6.44 -8.35
CA GLY A 35 25.42 5.42 -9.33
C GLY A 35 24.66 4.09 -9.23
N HIS A 36 23.62 3.99 -8.40
CA HIS A 36 22.83 2.76 -8.25
C HIS A 36 21.66 2.69 -9.25
N SER A 37 21.28 1.48 -9.62
CA SER A 37 20.05 1.22 -10.39
C SER A 37 18.85 1.13 -9.43
N VAL A 38 17.70 1.65 -9.84
CA VAL A 38 16.50 1.67 -8.97
C VAL A 38 15.25 1.40 -9.77
N THR A 39 14.46 0.44 -9.29
CA THR A 39 13.12 0.11 -9.76
C THR A 39 12.13 0.38 -8.61
N ALA A 40 11.30 1.41 -8.74
CA ALA A 40 10.17 1.61 -7.84
C ALA A 40 8.92 1.01 -8.51
N VAL A 41 8.20 0.16 -7.78
CA VAL A 41 7.10 -0.64 -8.35
C VAL A 41 5.77 -0.12 -7.82
N ASP A 42 4.81 0.10 -8.72
CA ASP A 42 3.39 0.22 -8.36
C ASP A 42 2.79 -1.18 -8.25
N LEU A 43 2.30 -1.53 -7.06
CA LEU A 43 1.60 -2.79 -6.79
C LEU A 43 0.23 -2.83 -7.47
N GLY A 44 -0.43 -3.98 -7.46
CA GLY A 44 -1.72 -4.18 -8.13
C GLY A 44 -2.74 -3.12 -7.72
N ALA A 45 -3.35 -2.46 -8.72
CA ALA A 45 -4.34 -1.40 -8.53
C ALA A 45 -3.90 -0.21 -7.64
N THR A 46 -2.61 0.10 -7.66
CA THR A 46 -2.02 1.25 -6.96
C THR A 46 -1.22 2.13 -7.91
N GLY A 47 -1.01 3.40 -7.54
CA GLY A 47 -0.29 4.35 -8.40
C GLY A 47 -0.87 4.42 -9.81
N VAL A 48 -0.05 4.13 -10.83
CA VAL A 48 -0.48 4.10 -12.24
C VAL A 48 -0.75 2.69 -12.77
N ASN A 49 -0.80 1.69 -11.89
CA ASN A 49 -1.10 0.32 -12.29
C ASN A 49 -2.55 0.19 -12.78
N PRO A 50 -2.80 -0.37 -13.98
CA PRO A 50 -4.14 -0.39 -14.59
C PRO A 50 -5.05 -1.50 -14.05
N GLN A 51 -4.53 -2.42 -13.22
CA GLN A 51 -5.32 -3.51 -12.65
C GLN A 51 -6.46 -2.95 -11.81
N ARG A 52 -7.65 -3.55 -11.92
CA ARG A 52 -8.81 -3.10 -11.15
C ARG A 52 -8.86 -3.78 -9.78
N LEU A 53 -9.63 -3.19 -8.89
CA LEU A 53 -9.77 -3.66 -7.50
C LEU A 53 -10.51 -4.97 -7.37
N ASP A 54 -11.53 -5.15 -8.19
CA ASP A 54 -12.33 -6.37 -8.30
C ASP A 54 -11.55 -7.54 -8.90
N GLU A 55 -10.38 -7.30 -9.49
CA GLU A 55 -9.46 -8.31 -10.05
C GLU A 55 -8.38 -8.76 -9.05
N LEU A 56 -8.35 -8.20 -7.83
CA LEU A 56 -7.41 -8.60 -6.80
C LEU A 56 -8.10 -9.56 -5.82
N HIS A 57 -7.75 -10.84 -5.89
CA HIS A 57 -8.33 -11.89 -5.05
C HIS A 57 -7.35 -12.44 -4.01
N SER A 58 -6.09 -11.98 -4.03
CA SER A 58 -5.05 -12.46 -3.14
C SER A 58 -3.93 -11.42 -2.96
N MET A 59 -3.10 -11.63 -1.92
CA MET A 59 -1.83 -10.89 -1.79
C MET A 59 -0.87 -11.19 -2.95
N ASP A 60 -0.96 -12.37 -3.56
CA ASP A 60 -0.22 -12.71 -4.78
C ASP A 60 -0.66 -11.84 -5.96
N ASP A 61 -1.94 -11.54 -6.11
CA ASP A 61 -2.42 -10.64 -7.18
C ASP A 61 -1.94 -9.21 -6.95
N TYR A 62 -1.94 -8.77 -5.70
CA TYR A 62 -1.41 -7.46 -5.30
C TYR A 62 0.11 -7.36 -5.55
N ALA A 63 0.88 -8.42 -5.24
CA ALA A 63 2.34 -8.46 -5.35
C ALA A 63 2.88 -8.93 -6.72
N ARG A 64 2.11 -9.64 -7.55
CA ARG A 64 1.77 -9.07 -8.85
C ARG A 64 2.92 -8.43 -9.66
N PRO A 65 2.86 -7.09 -9.81
CA PRO A 65 3.88 -6.30 -10.48
C PRO A 65 5.30 -6.46 -9.91
N LEU A 66 5.45 -6.62 -8.59
CA LEU A 66 6.75 -6.84 -7.95
C LEU A 66 7.37 -8.15 -8.43
N PHE A 67 6.59 -9.24 -8.49
CA PHE A 67 7.10 -10.52 -9.00
C PHE A 67 7.54 -10.44 -10.46
N ARG A 68 6.79 -9.70 -11.29
CA ARG A 68 7.18 -9.44 -12.69
C ARG A 68 8.50 -8.65 -12.76
N ALA A 69 8.65 -7.62 -11.94
CA ALA A 69 9.88 -6.84 -11.87
C ALA A 69 11.08 -7.73 -11.48
N ILE A 70 10.92 -8.58 -10.46
CA ILE A 70 11.96 -9.54 -10.03
C ILE A 70 12.30 -10.55 -11.12
N ALA A 71 11.28 -11.11 -11.79
CA ALA A 71 11.47 -12.10 -12.85
C ALA A 71 12.18 -11.52 -14.09
N SER A 72 12.05 -10.22 -14.33
CA SER A 72 12.70 -9.53 -15.45
C SER A 72 14.20 -9.30 -15.25
N LEU A 73 14.72 -9.53 -14.04
CA LEU A 73 16.13 -9.31 -13.74
C LEU A 73 17.03 -10.40 -14.33
N PRO A 74 18.27 -10.05 -14.74
CA PRO A 74 19.29 -11.02 -15.10
C PRO A 74 19.51 -12.08 -14.01
N PRO A 75 19.79 -13.36 -14.35
CA PRO A 75 19.88 -14.45 -13.38
C PRO A 75 20.84 -14.22 -12.22
N HIS A 76 21.95 -13.52 -12.45
CA HIS A 76 23.00 -13.26 -11.46
C HIS A 76 22.80 -11.97 -10.66
N GLN A 77 21.81 -11.16 -11.02
CA GLN A 77 21.54 -9.90 -10.32
C GLN A 77 20.75 -10.16 -9.04
N LYS A 78 21.32 -9.77 -7.90
CA LYS A 78 20.67 -9.86 -6.58
C LYS A 78 20.38 -8.46 -6.05
N PRO A 79 19.19 -7.89 -6.30
CA PRO A 79 18.85 -6.56 -5.82
C PRO A 79 18.68 -6.51 -4.29
N VAL A 80 18.76 -5.28 -3.78
CA VAL A 80 18.29 -4.88 -2.46
C VAL A 80 16.79 -4.62 -2.54
N LEU A 81 15.99 -5.35 -1.76
CA LEU A 81 14.54 -5.19 -1.72
C LEU A 81 14.16 -4.30 -0.53
N VAL A 82 13.38 -3.25 -0.76
CA VAL A 82 13.01 -2.27 0.28
C VAL A 82 11.50 -2.13 0.36
N GLY A 83 10.91 -2.41 1.52
CA GLY A 83 9.47 -2.29 1.75
C GLY A 83 9.16 -1.21 2.78
N HIS A 84 8.20 -0.34 2.48
CA HIS A 84 7.66 0.65 3.42
C HIS A 84 6.28 0.22 3.95
N SER A 85 6.04 0.37 5.26
CA SER A 85 4.72 0.13 5.87
C SER A 85 4.15 -1.25 5.46
N PHE A 86 2.93 -1.28 4.92
CA PHE A 86 2.29 -2.52 4.44
C PHE A 86 3.06 -3.20 3.29
N GLY A 87 3.90 -2.48 2.55
CA GLY A 87 4.77 -3.06 1.52
C GLY A 87 5.74 -4.11 2.04
N GLY A 88 6.01 -4.13 3.36
CA GLY A 88 6.76 -5.21 4.00
C GLY A 88 6.11 -6.59 3.82
N ALA A 89 4.77 -6.68 3.77
CA ALA A 89 4.08 -7.93 3.49
C ALA A 89 4.41 -8.48 2.08
N SER A 90 4.40 -7.60 1.07
CA SER A 90 4.78 -7.96 -0.30
C SER A 90 6.28 -8.30 -0.42
N VAL A 91 7.13 -7.63 0.36
CA VAL A 91 8.56 -7.97 0.46
C VAL A 91 8.76 -9.38 1.03
N SER A 92 8.10 -9.71 2.13
CA SER A 92 8.17 -11.05 2.72
C SER A 92 7.66 -12.13 1.77
N LEU A 93 6.54 -11.89 1.10
CA LEU A 93 6.00 -12.84 0.11
C LEU A 93 6.96 -13.03 -1.08
N ALA A 94 7.61 -11.96 -1.55
CA ALA A 94 8.64 -12.06 -2.59
C ALA A 94 9.86 -12.87 -2.12
N MET A 95 10.30 -12.69 -0.89
CA MET A 95 11.42 -13.47 -0.33
C MET A 95 11.10 -14.95 -0.20
N GLU A 96 9.87 -15.30 0.18
CA GLU A 96 9.41 -16.69 0.24
C GLU A 96 9.37 -17.34 -1.15
N LYS A 97 8.89 -16.60 -2.15
CA LYS A 97 8.76 -17.09 -3.54
C LYS A 97 10.10 -17.14 -4.29
N PHE A 98 11.05 -16.28 -3.91
CA PHE A 98 12.33 -16.10 -4.57
C PHE A 98 13.51 -16.05 -3.58
N PRO A 99 13.76 -17.11 -2.79
CA PRO A 99 14.69 -17.07 -1.65
C PRO A 99 16.13 -16.70 -2.03
N ASP A 100 16.59 -17.09 -3.23
CA ASP A 100 17.97 -16.85 -3.67
C ASP A 100 18.17 -15.57 -4.50
N LYS A 101 17.10 -14.80 -4.75
CA LYS A 101 17.11 -13.68 -5.69
C LYS A 101 17.54 -12.35 -5.09
N PHE A 102 17.66 -12.22 -3.77
CA PHE A 102 17.94 -10.93 -3.12
C PHE A 102 19.28 -10.93 -2.40
N SER A 103 19.94 -9.77 -2.32
CA SER A 103 21.14 -9.62 -1.49
C SER A 103 20.79 -9.32 -0.04
N VAL A 104 19.73 -8.54 0.17
CA VAL A 104 19.20 -8.14 1.48
C VAL A 104 17.79 -7.59 1.29
N ALA A 105 16.96 -7.72 2.32
CA ALA A 105 15.66 -7.05 2.42
C ALA A 105 15.69 -6.01 3.55
N VAL A 106 15.11 -4.84 3.30
CA VAL A 106 15.07 -3.69 4.21
C VAL A 106 13.61 -3.34 4.49
N PHE A 107 13.24 -3.32 5.75
CA PHE A 107 11.88 -3.00 6.23
C PHE A 107 11.89 -1.59 6.85
N VAL A 108 11.34 -0.62 6.13
CA VAL A 108 11.28 0.78 6.56
C VAL A 108 9.92 1.05 7.18
N THR A 109 9.88 1.14 8.52
CA THR A 109 8.62 1.31 9.29
C THR A 109 7.53 0.37 8.80
N ALA A 110 7.92 -0.87 8.50
CA ALA A 110 7.14 -1.81 7.72
C ALA A 110 6.65 -3.00 8.54
N VAL A 111 5.55 -3.60 8.09
CA VAL A 111 5.06 -4.86 8.65
C VAL A 111 6.08 -5.94 8.32
N MET A 112 6.51 -6.68 9.34
CA MET A 112 7.37 -7.85 9.19
C MET A 112 6.56 -9.07 9.67
N PRO A 113 5.89 -9.78 8.74
CA PRO A 113 5.10 -10.97 9.05
C PRO A 113 5.97 -12.04 9.72
N SER A 114 5.42 -12.70 10.72
CA SER A 114 5.98 -13.93 11.30
C SER A 114 5.18 -15.12 10.79
N THR A 115 5.82 -16.27 10.62
CA THR A 115 5.13 -17.53 10.30
C THR A 115 4.16 -17.98 11.41
N ALA A 116 4.29 -17.43 12.62
CA ALA A 116 3.45 -17.77 13.76
C ALA A 116 2.11 -16.99 13.82
N VAL A 117 2.01 -15.85 13.13
CA VAL A 117 0.84 -14.96 13.22
C VAL A 117 0.31 -14.65 11.83
N PRO A 118 -0.96 -14.99 11.52
CA PRO A 118 -1.56 -14.63 10.24
C PRO A 118 -1.53 -13.12 10.00
N MET A 119 -1.23 -12.73 8.77
CA MET A 119 -1.20 -11.31 8.36
C MET A 119 -2.51 -10.58 8.64
N ALA A 120 -3.65 -11.24 8.44
CA ALA A 120 -4.97 -10.69 8.75
C ALA A 120 -5.07 -10.27 10.22
N ALA A 121 -4.52 -11.06 11.16
CA ALA A 121 -4.55 -10.73 12.58
C ALA A 121 -3.67 -9.51 12.93
N LEU A 122 -2.54 -9.34 12.24
CA LEU A 122 -1.67 -8.15 12.41
C LEU A 122 -2.37 -6.88 11.93
N VAL A 123 -3.04 -6.96 10.78
CA VAL A 123 -3.83 -5.87 10.20
C VAL A 123 -5.00 -5.51 11.11
N ASP A 124 -5.75 -6.51 11.57
CA ASP A 124 -6.86 -6.34 12.51
C ASP A 124 -6.42 -5.61 13.79
N LYS A 125 -5.30 -6.05 14.37
CA LYS A 125 -4.74 -5.44 15.57
C LYS A 125 -4.35 -3.99 15.31
N PHE A 126 -3.69 -3.71 14.17
CA PHE A 126 -3.31 -2.36 13.79
C PHE A 126 -4.53 -1.43 13.72
N PHE A 127 -5.62 -1.83 13.06
CA PHE A 127 -6.82 -0.98 12.99
C PHE A 127 -7.58 -0.88 14.32
N LYS A 128 -7.57 -1.92 15.17
CA LYS A 128 -8.21 -1.90 16.50
C LYS A 128 -7.51 -0.98 17.49
N GLU A 129 -6.18 -0.82 17.36
CA GLU A 129 -5.38 0.03 18.26
C GLU A 129 -5.47 1.52 17.93
N HIS A 130 -6.02 1.89 16.78
CA HIS A 130 -6.17 3.29 16.36
C HIS A 130 -7.64 3.72 16.43
N THR A 131 -7.91 4.85 17.07
CA THR A 131 -9.26 5.39 17.11
C THR A 131 -9.65 5.94 15.73
N PRO A 132 -10.95 5.98 15.38
CA PRO A 132 -11.40 6.51 14.09
C PRO A 132 -10.93 7.96 13.86
N GLU A 133 -10.83 8.77 14.92
CA GLU A 133 -10.33 10.15 14.89
C GLU A 133 -8.86 10.25 14.46
N ALA A 134 -8.07 9.19 14.66
CA ALA A 134 -6.68 9.16 14.22
C ALA A 134 -6.54 9.30 12.70
N TYR A 135 -7.56 8.87 11.95
CA TYR A 135 -7.58 8.83 10.49
C TYR A 135 -8.17 10.08 9.82
N LEU A 136 -8.63 11.07 10.61
CA LEU A 136 -9.15 12.36 10.13
C LEU A 136 -10.16 12.18 8.97
N ASP A 137 -9.95 12.83 7.84
CA ASP A 137 -10.84 12.81 6.67
C ASP A 137 -10.67 11.58 5.76
N SER A 138 -9.97 10.53 6.23
CA SER A 138 -9.79 9.29 5.49
C SER A 138 -11.06 8.44 5.46
N LYS A 139 -11.20 7.64 4.41
CA LYS A 139 -12.38 6.83 4.12
C LYS A 139 -12.01 5.38 3.92
N VAL A 140 -12.94 4.49 4.27
CA VAL A 140 -12.91 3.08 3.91
C VAL A 140 -14.17 2.76 3.14
N THR A 141 -14.03 2.20 1.94
CA THR A 141 -15.15 1.71 1.13
C THR A 141 -15.09 0.20 1.07
N ILE A 142 -16.17 -0.47 1.41
CA ILE A 142 -16.26 -1.93 1.33
C ILE A 142 -17.06 -2.31 0.08
N GLY A 143 -16.52 -3.23 -0.71
CA GLY A 143 -17.15 -3.76 -1.91
C GLY A 143 -18.49 -4.43 -1.61
N ALA A 144 -19.44 -4.29 -2.54
CA ALA A 144 -20.80 -4.82 -2.39
C ALA A 144 -20.90 -6.34 -2.49
N ASP A 145 -19.88 -7.00 -3.06
CA ASP A 145 -19.90 -8.44 -3.28
C ASP A 145 -19.60 -9.19 -1.96
N PRO A 146 -20.58 -9.91 -1.39
CA PRO A 146 -20.39 -10.64 -0.14
C PRO A 146 -19.49 -11.85 -0.30
N GLN A 147 -19.40 -12.40 -1.51
CA GLN A 147 -18.58 -13.58 -1.81
C GLN A 147 -17.12 -13.18 -2.05
N ASN A 148 -16.86 -11.92 -2.37
CA ASN A 148 -15.53 -11.38 -2.58
C ASN A 148 -15.41 -9.93 -2.05
N PRO A 149 -15.47 -9.72 -0.72
CA PRO A 149 -15.42 -8.39 -0.15
C PRO A 149 -14.01 -7.81 -0.26
N TRP A 150 -13.85 -6.73 -1.03
CA TRP A 150 -12.64 -5.91 -1.04
C TRP A 150 -12.85 -4.65 -0.19
N SER A 151 -11.78 -4.09 0.38
CA SER A 151 -11.85 -2.85 1.17
C SER A 151 -10.88 -1.79 0.66
N ARG A 152 -11.39 -0.69 0.14
CA ARG A 152 -10.61 0.44 -0.34
C ARG A 152 -10.36 1.43 0.78
N ILE A 153 -9.11 1.81 0.99
CA ILE A 153 -8.77 2.89 1.92
C ILE A 153 -8.38 4.11 1.10
N GLU A 154 -8.88 5.26 1.49
CA GLU A 154 -8.49 6.54 0.91
C GLU A 154 -8.03 7.45 2.02
N PHE A 155 -6.74 7.78 2.01
CA PHE A 155 -6.23 8.78 2.93
C PHE A 155 -6.69 10.17 2.48
N GLY A 156 -7.44 10.82 3.37
CA GLY A 156 -7.93 12.17 3.11
C GLY A 156 -6.79 13.19 3.09
N PRO A 157 -6.97 14.34 2.41
CA PRO A 157 -5.96 15.37 2.33
C PRO A 157 -5.51 15.92 3.69
N GLU A 158 -6.39 16.03 4.69
CA GLU A 158 -5.98 16.45 6.03
C GLU A 158 -5.11 15.39 6.72
N TYR A 159 -5.49 14.11 6.61
CA TYR A 159 -4.69 13.01 7.11
C TYR A 159 -3.30 13.00 6.46
N MET A 160 -3.23 13.07 5.14
CA MET A 160 -1.97 13.11 4.41
C MET A 160 -1.09 14.28 4.86
N ALA A 161 -1.63 15.49 4.94
CA ALA A 161 -0.87 16.68 5.32
C ALA A 161 -0.42 16.67 6.79
N LYS A 162 -1.26 16.19 7.72
CA LYS A 162 -1.00 16.26 9.17
C LYS A 162 -0.29 15.03 9.73
N ARG A 163 -0.28 13.89 9.02
CA ARG A 163 0.23 12.60 9.54
C ARG A 163 1.31 11.96 8.68
N LEU A 164 1.24 12.07 7.35
CA LEU A 164 2.15 11.37 6.44
C LEU A 164 3.22 12.27 5.82
N TYR A 165 2.84 13.51 5.48
CA TYR A 165 3.67 14.43 4.71
C TYR A 165 3.85 15.79 5.42
N GLN A 166 3.71 15.81 6.75
CA GLN A 166 3.84 17.00 7.59
C GLN A 166 5.22 17.69 7.50
N LEU A 167 6.25 16.95 7.08
CA LEU A 167 7.61 17.46 6.84
C LEU A 167 7.94 17.61 5.34
N SER A 168 6.97 17.43 4.45
CA SER A 168 7.16 17.56 3.01
C SER A 168 6.74 18.96 2.53
N PRO A 169 7.37 19.48 1.46
CA PRO A 169 6.89 20.69 0.78
C PRO A 169 5.43 20.54 0.34
N ALA A 170 4.68 21.65 0.33
CA ALA A 170 3.26 21.65 -0.02
C ALA A 170 2.98 21.02 -1.40
N GLU A 171 3.89 21.16 -2.36
CA GLU A 171 3.81 20.58 -3.71
C GLU A 171 3.71 19.04 -3.70
N VAL A 172 4.33 18.37 -2.72
CA VAL A 172 4.24 16.91 -2.56
C VAL A 172 2.85 16.51 -2.07
N CYS A 173 2.26 17.31 -1.17
CA CYS A 173 0.87 17.15 -0.75
C CYS A 173 -0.14 17.52 -1.85
N VAL A 174 0.25 18.32 -2.85
CA VAL A 174 -0.59 18.67 -4.00
C VAL A 174 -0.51 17.59 -5.08
N HIS A 175 0.63 16.92 -5.30
CA HIS A 175 0.70 15.82 -6.26
C HIS A 175 -0.11 14.59 -5.80
N THR A 176 -0.28 14.40 -4.49
CA THR A 176 -1.26 13.45 -3.93
C THR A 176 -2.72 13.95 -4.00
N ARG A 177 -2.93 15.23 -4.36
CA ARG A 177 -4.22 15.94 -4.44
C ARG A 177 -4.64 16.31 -5.87
N CYS A 178 -3.73 16.27 -6.85
CA CYS A 178 -3.93 16.83 -8.18
C CYS A 178 -4.65 15.83 -9.12
N SER A 179 -5.97 15.82 -9.01
CA SER A 179 -6.86 15.75 -10.19
C SER A 179 -7.45 17.14 -10.49
N THR A 180 -6.71 18.22 -10.28
CA THR A 180 -7.23 19.58 -10.56
C THR A 180 -6.52 20.23 -11.74
N LYS A 181 -7.14 20.08 -12.90
CA LYS A 181 -7.21 21.00 -14.06
C LYS A 181 -5.90 21.68 -14.50
N THR A 182 -5.26 21.09 -15.51
CA THR A 182 -4.61 21.84 -16.61
C THR A 182 -5.42 21.59 -17.89
N PRO A 183 -5.50 22.52 -18.87
CA PRO A 183 -6.49 22.43 -19.95
C PRO A 183 -6.27 21.32 -20.99
N ASP A 184 -5.14 20.60 -20.97
CA ASP A 184 -4.77 19.77 -22.13
C ASP A 184 -4.41 18.31 -21.81
N PHE A 185 -4.64 17.82 -20.58
CA PHE A 185 -4.45 16.40 -20.25
C PHE A 185 -5.53 15.90 -19.29
N GLU A 186 -6.48 15.10 -19.80
CA GLU A 186 -7.41 14.33 -18.98
C GLU A 186 -6.68 13.18 -18.28
N PHE A 187 -6.41 13.34 -16.98
CA PHE A 187 -6.15 12.24 -16.05
C PHE A 187 -7.28 12.20 -15.02
N SER A 188 -7.89 11.03 -14.83
CA SER A 188 -9.05 10.75 -13.96
C SER A 188 -8.82 9.45 -13.19
N PRO A 189 -9.29 9.24 -11.92
CA PRO A 189 -9.52 10.15 -10.77
C PRO A 189 -8.53 9.79 -9.61
N PRO A 190 -8.75 10.08 -8.29
CA PRO A 190 -7.67 10.25 -7.31
C PRO A 190 -6.90 8.97 -6.95
N LEU A 191 -5.65 9.15 -6.50
CA LEU A 191 -4.72 8.13 -5.98
C LEU A 191 -5.30 7.39 -4.77
N SER A 192 -6.20 6.45 -5.02
CA SER A 192 -6.75 5.53 -4.06
C SER A 192 -6.00 4.21 -4.10
N CYS A 193 -5.71 3.58 -2.96
CA CYS A 193 -5.22 2.21 -2.95
C CYS A 193 -5.90 1.37 -1.87
N VAL A 194 -6.05 0.09 -2.16
CA VAL A 194 -6.95 -0.81 -1.45
C VAL A 194 -6.18 -1.71 -0.50
N LEU A 195 -6.78 -1.99 0.64
CA LEU A 195 -6.38 -3.07 1.52
C LEU A 195 -7.37 -4.22 1.38
N LEU A 196 -6.93 -5.33 0.79
CA LEU A 196 -7.70 -6.55 0.90
C LEU A 196 -7.52 -7.08 2.32
N ILE A 197 -8.47 -6.76 3.20
CA ILE A 197 -8.66 -7.51 4.44
C ILE A 197 -9.46 -8.75 4.04
N PHE A 198 -8.76 -9.84 3.71
CA PHE A 198 -9.43 -11.12 3.50
C PHE A 198 -10.07 -11.54 4.81
N PRO A 199 -11.40 -11.74 4.86
CA PRO A 199 -12.00 -12.37 6.01
C PRO A 199 -11.40 -13.77 6.16
N GLY A 200 -11.13 -14.19 7.40
CA GLY A 200 -10.90 -15.60 7.69
C GLY A 200 -12.13 -16.44 7.29
N PRO A 201 -12.00 -17.77 7.22
CA PRO A 201 -12.99 -18.70 6.65
C PRO A 201 -14.40 -18.70 7.28
N ASP A 202 -14.68 -17.85 8.28
CA ASP A 202 -15.94 -17.82 9.04
C ASP A 202 -16.80 -16.55 8.79
N ALA A 203 -16.54 -15.77 7.73
CA ALA A 203 -17.38 -14.61 7.40
C ALA A 203 -18.64 -15.04 6.64
N GLY A 204 -19.77 -15.12 7.35
CA GLY A 204 -21.07 -15.50 6.81
C GLY A 204 -21.66 -14.51 5.79
N ASP A 205 -22.54 -15.04 4.94
CA ASP A 205 -23.26 -14.35 3.86
C ASP A 205 -24.08 -13.16 4.37
N ALA A 206 -23.69 -11.95 3.96
CA ALA A 206 -24.54 -10.76 4.04
C ALA A 206 -24.44 -9.96 2.73
N ALA A 207 -25.44 -10.11 1.87
CA ALA A 207 -25.66 -9.26 0.70
C ALA A 207 -25.94 -7.80 1.10
N GLY A 208 -25.10 -6.87 0.65
CA GLY A 208 -25.27 -5.44 0.91
C GLY A 208 -24.60 -4.57 -0.14
N GLU A 209 -25.21 -3.43 -0.46
CA GLU A 209 -24.62 -2.40 -1.34
C GLU A 209 -23.25 -1.94 -0.84
N ALA A 210 -22.42 -1.40 -1.75
CA ALA A 210 -21.12 -0.84 -1.37
C ALA A 210 -21.30 0.30 -0.37
N ARG A 211 -20.61 0.23 0.76
CA ARG A 211 -20.74 1.20 1.86
C ARG A 211 -19.47 2.02 1.99
N GLU A 212 -19.62 3.34 2.02
CA GLU A 212 -18.55 4.28 2.34
C GLU A 212 -18.61 4.63 3.84
N LEU A 213 -17.50 4.43 4.54
CA LEU A 213 -17.33 4.79 5.95
C LEU A 213 -16.25 5.87 6.06
N VAL A 214 -16.62 7.02 6.63
CA VAL A 214 -15.64 8.07 6.96
C VAL A 214 -15.07 7.77 8.34
N LEU A 215 -13.76 7.53 8.43
CA LEU A 215 -13.14 7.12 9.68
C LEU A 215 -13.17 8.26 10.73
N GLY A 216 -13.06 9.53 10.37
CA GLY A 216 -12.99 10.63 11.37
C GLY A 216 -14.29 11.30 11.79
N ARG A 217 -15.48 10.73 11.54
CA ARG A 217 -16.75 11.28 12.08
C ARG A 217 -17.39 10.28 13.03
N SER A 218 -17.59 10.73 14.28
CA SER A 218 -18.28 10.09 15.42
C SER A 218 -18.82 8.68 15.18
N ALA A 219 -18.22 7.72 15.88
CA ALA A 219 -18.48 6.29 15.86
C ALA A 219 -19.97 5.90 15.81
N THR A 220 -20.36 5.19 14.75
CA THR A 220 -21.49 4.26 14.81
C THR A 220 -20.93 2.87 15.05
N ARG A 221 -21.24 2.29 16.21
CA ARG A 221 -20.87 0.91 16.55
C ARG A 221 -21.89 -0.03 15.89
N TRP A 222 -21.42 -0.91 15.01
CA TRP A 222 -22.25 -1.93 14.39
C TRP A 222 -22.04 -3.27 15.10
N ASP A 223 -23.14 -3.91 15.49
CA ASP A 223 -23.16 -5.28 16.00
C ASP A 223 -22.89 -6.29 14.86
N ARG A 224 -22.45 -7.52 15.21
CA ARG A 224 -22.24 -8.68 14.34
C ARG A 224 -23.44 -9.04 13.45
N HIS A 225 -24.59 -8.41 13.64
CA HIS A 225 -25.80 -8.60 12.84
C HIS A 225 -26.24 -7.37 12.03
N GLY A 226 -25.39 -6.34 11.90
CA GLY A 226 -25.65 -5.22 10.97
C GLY A 226 -26.78 -4.26 11.39
N GLY A 227 -27.17 -4.25 12.68
CA GLY A 227 -28.10 -3.26 13.24
C GLY A 227 -27.39 -2.00 13.72
N GLU A 228 -27.96 -0.83 13.41
CA GLU A 228 -27.48 0.48 13.88
C GLU A 228 -27.81 0.63 15.37
N VAL A 229 -26.79 0.75 16.23
CA VAL A 229 -26.99 1.08 17.66
C VAL A 229 -26.58 2.53 17.89
N ARG A 230 -27.56 3.40 18.16
CA ARG A 230 -27.31 4.78 18.60
C ARG A 230 -26.82 4.75 20.05
N VAL A 231 -25.63 5.29 20.30
CA VAL A 231 -25.15 5.56 21.65
C VAL A 231 -25.56 7.01 21.97
N GLY A 232 -26.43 7.16 22.97
CA GLY A 232 -26.79 8.46 23.54
C GLY A 232 -25.75 8.97 24.54
#